data_AF-A0A7C7QPQ0-F1
#
_entry.id   AF-A0A7C7QPQ0-F1
#
_cell.length_a   1.000
_cell.length_b   1.000
_cell.length_c   1.000
_cell.angle_alpha   90.00
_cell.angle_beta   90.00
_cell.angle_gamma   90.00
#
_symmetry.space_group_name_H-M   'P 1'
#
loop_
_entity.id
_entity.type
_entity.pdbx_description
1 polymer ?
#
loop_
_entity_poly.entity_id
_entity_poly.type
_entity_poly.pdbx_seq_one_letter_code
_entity_poly.pdbx_strand_id
1 'polypeptide(L)'
;MTVKNRLSDLTIFGGIPAFQEKLHVGRPNIGDRARLLERINDLLDRRWLTNDGPYVQEFEQRVADVIGVRHCIAVCNATIGLEIAVRAAGL
;
A
#
# COMPACT_ATOMS: atom_id res chain seq x y z
N MET A 1 -19.30 -7.87 24.25
CA MET A 1 -19.93 -8.58 23.12
C MET A 1 -21.01 -9.48 23.67
N THR A 2 -22.23 -9.39 23.16
CA THR A 2 -23.29 -10.35 23.50
C THR A 2 -22.95 -11.68 22.85
N VAL A 3 -22.84 -12.73 23.65
CA VAL A 3 -22.56 -14.07 23.14
C VAL A 3 -23.78 -14.53 22.32
N LYS A 4 -23.54 -14.87 21.05
CA LYS A 4 -24.57 -15.41 20.13
C LYS A 4 -24.58 -16.92 20.26
N ASN A 5 -25.69 -17.49 20.72
CA ASN A 5 -25.80 -18.92 21.05
C ASN A 5 -26.90 -19.64 20.27
N ARG A 6 -27.69 -18.93 19.46
CA ARG A 6 -28.76 -19.48 18.62
C ARG A 6 -28.59 -18.99 17.18
N LEU A 7 -29.10 -19.76 16.21
CA LEU A 7 -29.05 -19.36 14.80
C LEU A 7 -29.76 -18.02 14.57
N SER A 8 -30.92 -17.80 15.20
CA SER A 8 -31.66 -16.52 15.13
C SER A 8 -30.86 -15.30 15.62
N ASP A 9 -29.80 -15.51 16.40
CA ASP A 9 -28.94 -14.43 16.86
C ASP A 9 -28.00 -13.94 15.74
N LEU A 10 -27.70 -14.77 14.74
CA LEU A 10 -26.81 -14.43 13.63
C LEU A 10 -27.55 -13.55 12.62
N THR A 11 -26.85 -12.54 12.08
CA THR A 11 -27.45 -11.55 11.16
C THR A 11 -27.95 -12.14 9.87
N ILE A 12 -27.30 -13.19 9.36
CA ILE A 12 -27.76 -13.90 8.17
C ILE A 12 -29.14 -14.56 8.38
N PHE A 13 -29.58 -14.73 9.63
CA PHE A 13 -30.89 -15.26 10.03
C PHE A 13 -31.81 -14.20 10.67
N GLY A 14 -31.55 -12.90 10.46
CA GLY A 14 -32.41 -11.80 10.95
C GLY A 14 -32.03 -11.22 12.32
N GLY A 15 -30.97 -11.73 12.94
CA GLY A 15 -30.41 -11.17 14.17
C GLY A 15 -29.62 -9.86 13.95
N ILE A 16 -29.15 -9.26 15.04
CA ILE A 16 -28.37 -8.00 14.99
C ILE A 16 -26.89 -8.30 14.63
N PRO A 17 -26.18 -7.47 13.85
CA PRO A 17 -24.73 -7.59 13.62
C PRO A 17 -23.90 -7.83 14.90
N ALA A 18 -22.91 -8.72 14.82
CA ALA A 18 -21.99 -8.97 15.93
C ALA A 18 -21.03 -7.79 16.20
N PHE A 19 -20.77 -6.98 15.16
CA PHE A 19 -19.89 -5.82 15.20
C PHE A 19 -20.68 -4.58 14.76
N GLN A 20 -20.37 -3.43 15.35
CA GLN A 20 -20.96 -2.16 14.95
C GLN A 20 -20.43 -1.69 13.60
N GLU A 21 -19.18 -2.02 13.28
CA GLU A 21 -18.51 -1.63 12.05
C GLU A 21 -18.15 -2.83 11.19
N LYS A 22 -18.04 -2.60 9.88
CA LYS A 22 -17.55 -3.60 8.93
C LYS A 22 -16.04 -3.77 9.09
N LEU A 23 -15.60 -5.03 9.16
CA LEU A 23 -14.20 -5.40 9.15
C LEU A 23 -13.80 -5.74 7.70
N HIS A 24 -12.96 -4.91 7.10
CA HIS A 24 -12.53 -5.06 5.71
C HIS A 24 -11.18 -5.75 5.61
N VAL A 25 -11.12 -6.86 4.87
CA VAL A 25 -9.84 -7.45 4.45
C VAL A 25 -9.12 -6.46 3.53
N GLY A 26 -7.83 -6.23 3.78
CA GLY A 26 -7.01 -5.31 2.98
C GLY A 26 -7.20 -3.83 3.31
N ARG A 27 -7.84 -3.46 4.43
CA ARG A 27 -7.91 -2.07 4.88
C ARG A 27 -6.47 -1.51 5.02
N PRO A 28 -6.11 -0.40 4.35
CA PRO A 28 -4.73 0.10 4.37
C PRO A 28 -4.28 0.51 5.78
N ASN A 29 -3.04 0.15 6.12
CA ASN A 29 -2.37 0.69 7.30
C ASN A 29 -2.00 2.15 7.02
N ILE A 30 -2.42 3.05 7.89
CA ILE A 30 -2.11 4.48 7.77
C ILE A 30 -0.80 4.77 8.50
N GLY A 31 0.17 5.31 7.77
CA GLY A 31 1.44 5.76 8.33
C GLY A 31 1.34 7.13 9.00
N ASP A 32 2.51 7.73 9.25
CA ASP A 32 2.58 9.09 9.80
C ASP A 32 2.11 10.13 8.78
N ARG A 33 0.99 10.78 9.10
CA ARG A 33 0.37 11.81 8.25
C ARG A 33 1.23 13.06 8.13
N ALA A 34 1.89 13.49 9.20
CA ALA A 34 2.72 14.69 9.20
C ALA A 34 3.94 14.50 8.29
N ARG A 35 4.61 13.34 8.41
CA ARG A 35 5.73 12.96 7.54
C ARG A 35 5.34 12.85 6.06
N LEU A 36 4.13 12.35 5.76
CA LEU A 36 3.63 12.31 4.39
C LEU A 36 3.47 13.73 3.83
N LEU A 37 2.83 14.62 4.58
CA LEU A 37 2.57 16.00 4.13
C LEU A 37 3.85 16.81 3.98
N GLU A 38 4.84 16.61 4.85
CA GLU A 38 6.17 17.21 4.71
C GLU A 38 6.79 16.88 3.34
N ARG A 39 6.79 15.60 2.95
CA ARG A 39 7.34 15.17 1.67
C ARG A 39 6.55 15.69 0.47
N ILE A 40 5.23 15.75 0.59
CA ILE A 40 4.35 16.31 -0.46
C ILE A 40 4.61 17.81 -0.64
N ASN A 41 4.77 18.57 0.45
CA ASN A 41 5.07 19.99 0.34
C ASN A 41 6.43 20.21 -0.32
N ASP A 42 7.44 19.45 0.10
CA ASP A 42 8.79 19.55 -0.46
C ASP A 42 8.84 19.24 -1.97
N LEU A 43 8.16 18.19 -2.46
CA LEU A 43 8.13 17.91 -3.92
C LEU A 43 7.36 18.98 -4.72
N LEU A 44 6.34 19.60 -4.12
CA LEU A 44 5.58 20.70 -4.74
C LEU A 44 6.44 21.96 -4.84
N ASP A 45 7.15 22.32 -3.78
CA ASP A 45 8.06 23.48 -3.74
C ASP A 45 9.19 23.33 -4.78
N ARG A 46 9.74 22.12 -4.91
CA ARG A 46 10.74 21.78 -5.94
C ARG A 46 10.18 21.76 -7.36
N ARG A 47 8.85 21.65 -7.51
CA ARG A 47 8.16 21.43 -8.79
C ARG A 47 8.67 20.19 -9.53
N TRP A 48 9.12 19.18 -8.80
CA TRP A 48 9.60 17.90 -9.34
C TRP A 48 8.73 16.76 -8.82
N LEU A 49 7.70 16.42 -9.60
CA LEU A 49 6.59 15.57 -9.15
C LEU A 49 6.73 14.09 -9.56
N THR A 50 7.55 13.80 -10.56
CA THR A 50 7.73 12.48 -11.19
C THR A 50 9.07 12.45 -11.94
N ASN A 51 9.40 11.36 -12.62
CA ASN A 51 10.54 11.24 -13.54
C ASN A 51 11.87 11.36 -12.78
N ASP A 52 12.19 10.32 -12.03
CA ASP A 52 13.48 10.16 -11.32
C ASP A 52 13.78 11.27 -10.31
N GLY A 53 12.76 11.65 -9.54
CA GLY A 53 12.90 12.60 -8.44
C GLY A 53 13.54 12.00 -7.17
N PRO A 54 13.91 12.84 -6.19
CA PRO A 54 14.64 12.42 -4.99
C PRO A 54 13.90 11.37 -4.16
N TYR A 55 12.57 11.43 -4.10
CA TYR A 55 11.78 10.47 -3.33
C TYR A 55 11.69 9.08 -3.95
N VAL A 56 11.78 8.95 -5.28
CA VAL A 56 11.82 7.63 -5.91
C VAL A 56 13.21 7.00 -5.76
N GLN A 57 14.29 7.79 -5.88
CA GLN A 57 15.65 7.32 -5.62
C GLN A 57 15.85 6.86 -4.17
N GLU A 58 15.35 7.63 -3.19
CA GLU A 58 15.39 7.21 -1.78
C GLU A 58 14.59 5.91 -1.58
N PHE A 59 13.42 5.81 -2.20
CA PHE A 59 12.57 4.62 -2.09
C PHE A 59 13.26 3.39 -2.68
N GLU A 60 13.84 3.49 -3.89
CA GLU A 60 14.58 2.42 -4.54
C GLU A 60 15.76 1.95 -3.70
N GLN A 61 16.57 2.88 -3.17
CA GLN A 61 17.69 2.53 -2.31
C GLN A 61 17.22 1.78 -1.07
N ARG A 62 16.20 2.29 -0.37
CA ARG A 62 15.68 1.66 0.85
C ARG A 62 15.08 0.29 0.59
N VAL A 63 14.37 0.12 -0.53
CA VAL A 63 13.83 -1.19 -0.92
C VAL A 63 14.95 -2.16 -1.25
N ALA A 64 15.96 -1.72 -2.02
CA ALA A 64 17.14 -2.54 -2.33
C ALA A 64 17.86 -3.03 -1.07
N ASP A 65 18.03 -2.15 -0.08
CA ASP A 65 18.64 -2.47 1.22
C ASP A 65 17.79 -3.49 2.00
N VAL A 66 16.46 -3.31 2.06
CA VAL A 66 15.54 -4.20 2.78
C VAL A 66 15.53 -5.62 2.21
N ILE A 67 15.59 -5.75 0.89
CA ILE A 67 15.54 -7.07 0.22
C ILE A 67 16.92 -7.67 -0.04
N GLY A 68 18.00 -6.92 0.21
CA GLY A 68 19.39 -7.40 0.09
C GLY A 68 19.90 -7.51 -1.35
N VAL A 69 19.51 -6.59 -2.24
CA VAL A 69 19.99 -6.54 -3.64
C VAL A 69 20.70 -5.23 -3.94
N ARG A 70 21.46 -5.20 -5.05
CA ARG A 70 22.20 -3.99 -5.46
C ARG A 70 21.34 -2.93 -6.15
N HIS A 71 20.26 -3.34 -6.81
CA HIS A 71 19.45 -2.46 -7.66
C HIS A 71 17.97 -2.73 -7.45
N CYS A 72 17.19 -1.65 -7.37
CA CYS A 72 15.73 -1.66 -7.39
C CYS A 72 15.26 -0.57 -8.35
N ILE A 73 14.24 -0.85 -9.17
CA ILE A 73 13.62 0.12 -10.06
C ILE A 73 12.14 0.21 -9.68
N ALA A 74 11.72 1.37 -9.23
CA ALA A 74 10.33 1.64 -8.89
C ALA A 74 9.52 1.90 -10.17
N VAL A 75 8.35 1.26 -10.23
CA VAL A 75 7.40 1.38 -11.33
C VAL A 75 6.01 1.68 -10.78
N CYS A 76 5.08 2.06 -11.64
CA CYS A 76 3.74 2.46 -11.22
C CYS A 76 2.90 1.33 -10.59
N ASN A 77 3.21 0.06 -10.89
CA ASN A 77 2.62 -1.12 -10.24
C ASN A 77 3.40 -2.40 -10.61
N ALA A 78 3.13 -3.49 -9.87
CA ALA A 78 3.82 -4.77 -10.03
C ALA A 78 3.59 -5.42 -11.40
N THR A 79 2.40 -5.26 -12.01
CA THR A 79 2.10 -5.84 -13.32
C THR A 79 2.99 -5.25 -14.41
N ILE A 80 3.16 -3.92 -14.42
CA ILE A 80 4.10 -3.24 -15.33
C ILE A 80 5.54 -3.64 -15.03
N GLY A 81 5.89 -3.83 -13.76
CA GLY A 81 7.21 -4.34 -13.37
C GLY A 81 7.52 -5.70 -14.01
N LEU A 82 6.55 -6.62 -13.99
CA LEU A 82 6.68 -7.93 -14.65
C LEU A 82 6.80 -7.79 -16.16
N GLU A 83 5.98 -6.98 -16.80
CA GLU A 83 6.05 -6.76 -18.25
C GLU A 83 7.41 -6.21 -18.69
N ILE A 84 7.93 -5.21 -17.97
CA ILE A 84 9.25 -4.63 -18.23
C ILE A 84 10.33 -5.68 -18.02
N ALA A 85 10.28 -6.45 -16.94
CA ALA A 85 11.27 -7.47 -16.64
C ALA A 85 11.32 -8.58 -17.71
N VAL A 86 10.15 -9.05 -18.16
CA VAL A 86 10.03 -10.04 -19.24
C VAL A 86 10.63 -9.51 -20.55
N ARG A 87 10.25 -8.31 -20.97
CA ARG A 87 10.79 -7.68 -22.19
C ARG A 87 12.30 -7.44 -22.09
N ALA A 88 12.79 -6.97 -20.94
CA ALA A 88 14.21 -6.74 -20.71
C ALA A 88 15.03 -8.04 -20.70
N ALA A 89 14.43 -9.16 -20.31
CA ALA A 89 15.02 -10.49 -20.37
C ALA A 89 14.95 -11.15 -21.77
N GLY A 90 14.28 -10.52 -22.74
CA GLY A 90 14.09 -11.07 -24.09
C GLY A 90 13.09 -12.23 -24.16
N LEU A 91 12.14 -12.27 -23.22
CA LEU A 91 11.10 -13.29 -23.11
C LEU A 91 9.77 -12.84 -23.71
#